data_AF-A0A6W0P123-F1
#
_entry.id   AF-A0A6W0P123-F1
#
_cell.length_a   1.000
_cell.length_b   1.000
_cell.length_c   1.000
_cell.angle_alpha   90.00
_cell.angle_beta   90.00
_cell.angle_gamma   90.00
#
_symmetry.space_group_name_H-M   'P 1'
#
loop_
_entity.id
_entity.type
_entity.pdbx_description
1 polymer ?
#
loop_
_entity_poly.entity_id
_entity_poly.type
_entity_poly.pdbx_seq_one_letter_code
_entity_poly.pdbx_strand_id
1 'polypeptide(L)'
;MNYSSRVLIGHIVISTCIFLFSVIGFTIASCAIKLTFSVMAWLSDGNFNLPWDEVLRSIKIGGIGGGVLGIGIIIFRFFKVKGF
;
A
#
# COMPACT_ATOMS: atom_id res chain seq x y z
N MET A 1 26.88 -21.22 15.40
CA MET A 1 25.46 -20.81 15.55
C MET A 1 25.12 -19.41 15.00
N ASN A 2 26.09 -18.59 14.57
CA ASN A 2 25.84 -17.21 14.08
C ASN A 2 25.46 -17.08 12.59
N TYR A 3 25.58 -18.14 11.79
CA TYR A 3 25.26 -18.10 10.35
C TYR A 3 23.76 -18.17 10.07
N SER A 4 23.01 -18.97 10.85
CA SER A 4 21.58 -19.15 10.66
C SER A 4 20.80 -17.85 10.93
N SER A 5 21.18 -17.10 11.97
CA SER A 5 20.52 -15.84 12.34
C SER A 5 20.68 -14.74 11.28
N ARG A 6 21.83 -14.66 10.59
CA ARG A 6 22.05 -13.65 9.53
C ARG A 6 21.18 -13.90 8.30
N VAL A 7 21.00 -15.17 7.92
CA VAL A 7 20.13 -15.55 6.80
C VAL A 7 18.66 -15.28 7.14
N LEU A 8 18.27 -15.54 8.40
CA LEU A 8 16.93 -15.26 8.91
C LEU A 8 16.62 -13.76 8.92
N ILE A 9 17.57 -12.93 9.36
CA ILE A 9 17.46 -11.46 9.33
C ILE A 9 17.29 -10.95 7.90
N GLY A 10 18.03 -11.50 6.93
CA GLY A 10 17.88 -11.12 5.52
C GLY A 10 16.46 -11.37 4.98
N HIS A 11 15.88 -12.54 5.29
CA HIS A 11 14.50 -12.86 4.91
C HIS A 11 13.48 -11.90 5.52
N ILE A 12 13.66 -11.55 6.81
CA ILE A 12 12.77 -10.61 7.52
C ILE A 12 12.87 -9.22 6.90
N VAL A 13 14.07 -8.72 6.63
CA VAL A 13 14.29 -7.40 6.02
C VAL A 13 13.61 -7.30 4.66
N ILE A 14 13.81 -8.30 3.79
CA ILE A 14 13.18 -8.30 2.45
C ILE A 14 11.65 -8.33 2.59
N SER A 15 11.12 -9.10 3.53
CA SER A 15 9.68 -9.15 3.79
C SER A 15 9.12 -7.79 4.24
N THR A 16 9.83 -7.12 5.14
CA THR A 16 9.48 -5.77 5.60
C THR A 16 9.55 -4.75 4.47
N CYS A 17 10.56 -4.81 3.61
CA CYS A 17 10.67 -3.92 2.46
C CYS A 17 9.48 -4.08 1.50
N ILE A 18 9.08 -5.31 1.19
CA ILE A 18 7.91 -5.58 0.33
C ILE A 18 6.63 -5.04 0.95
N PHE A 19 6.47 -5.22 2.27
CA PHE A 19 5.33 -4.69 3.01
C PHE A 19 5.25 -3.17 2.92
N LEU A 20 6.35 -2.49 3.21
CA LEU A 20 6.43 -1.03 3.14
C LEU A 20 6.13 -0.53 1.73
N PHE A 21 6.69 -1.17 0.71
CA PHE A 21 6.45 -0.79 -0.69
C PHE A 21 4.98 -0.98 -1.09
N SER A 22 4.33 -2.04 -0.62
CA SER A 22 2.90 -2.29 -0.85
C SER A 22 2.03 -1.23 -0.19
N VAL A 23 2.31 -0.87 1.07
CA VAL A 23 1.56 0.17 1.80
C VAL A 23 1.72 1.53 1.12
N ILE A 24 2.96 1.90 0.77
CA ILE A 24 3.26 3.17 0.11
C ILE A 24 2.59 3.21 -1.26
N GLY A 25 2.75 2.15 -2.07
CA GLY A 25 2.16 2.06 -3.40
C GLY A 25 0.64 2.16 -3.39
N PHE A 26 -0.02 1.45 -2.47
CA PHE A 26 -1.48 1.51 -2.35
C PHE A 26 -1.98 2.87 -1.84
N THR A 27 -1.23 3.51 -0.95
CA THR A 27 -1.53 4.88 -0.49
C THR A 27 -1.44 5.87 -1.65
N ILE A 28 -0.38 5.81 -2.46
CA ILE A 28 -0.22 6.66 -3.65
C ILE A 28 -1.36 6.40 -4.65
N ALA A 29 -1.68 5.13 -4.92
CA ALA A 29 -2.76 4.76 -5.85
C ALA A 29 -4.12 5.28 -5.37
N SER A 30 -4.43 5.14 -4.08
CA SER A 30 -5.68 5.65 -3.49
C SER A 30 -5.80 7.18 -3.57
N CYS A 31 -4.68 7.89 -3.44
CA CYS A 31 -4.61 9.33 -3.59
C CYS A 31 -4.79 9.73 -5.07
N ALA A 32 -4.14 9.01 -5.98
CA ALA A 32 -4.25 9.22 -7.43
C ALA A 32 -5.68 9.02 -7.93
N ILE A 33 -6.36 7.95 -7.52
CA ILE A 33 -7.76 7.69 -7.90
C ILE A 33 -8.67 8.82 -7.44
N LYS A 34 -8.49 9.33 -6.20
CA LYS A 34 -9.27 10.47 -5.71
C LYS A 34 -8.98 11.76 -6.47
N LEU A 35 -7.72 12.02 -6.80
CA LEU A 35 -7.34 13.14 -7.65
C LEU A 35 -8.01 13.06 -9.02
N THR A 36 -7.97 11.89 -9.67
CA THR A 36 -8.64 11.68 -10.96
C THR A 36 -10.16 11.88 -10.85
N PHE A 37 -10.79 11.38 -9.79
CA PHE A 37 -12.22 11.60 -9.54
C PHE A 37 -12.56 13.07 -9.33
N SER A 38 -11.72 13.80 -8.58
CA SER A 38 -11.92 15.23 -8.36
C SER A 38 -11.74 16.04 -9.65
N VAL A 39 -10.80 15.66 -10.51
CA VAL A 39 -10.61 16.30 -11.83
C VAL A 39 -11.78 15.98 -12.77
N MET A 40 -12.29 14.75 -12.75
CA MET A 40 -13.50 14.37 -13.50
C MET A 40 -14.73 15.13 -13.02
N ALA A 41 -14.91 15.24 -11.71
CA ALA A 41 -16.01 16.02 -11.12
C ALA A 41 -15.90 17.51 -11.48
N TRP A 42 -14.69 18.06 -11.47
CA TRP A 42 -14.44 19.43 -11.90
C TRP A 42 -14.76 19.66 -13.37
N LEU A 43 -14.39 18.72 -14.25
CA LEU A 43 -14.74 18.79 -15.68
C LEU A 43 -16.26 18.74 -15.91
N SER A 44 -17.02 18.11 -15.02
CA SER A 44 -18.47 17.95 -15.16
C SER A 44 -19.28 19.07 -14.52
N ASP A 45 -18.87 19.57 -13.35
CA ASP A 45 -19.65 20.52 -12.53
C ASP A 45 -19.01 21.93 -12.46
N GLY A 46 -17.76 22.07 -12.93
CA GLY A 46 -17.01 23.34 -12.94
C GLY A 46 -16.48 23.78 -11.57
N ASN A 47 -16.90 23.12 -10.49
CA ASN A 47 -16.51 23.47 -9.12
C ASN A 47 -15.45 22.49 -8.58
N PHE A 48 -14.27 23.01 -8.23
CA PHE A 48 -13.19 22.20 -7.67
C PHE A 48 -13.26 22.27 -6.15
N ASN A 49 -13.91 21.30 -5.53
CA ASN A 49 -13.97 21.22 -4.08
C ASN A 49 -13.26 19.94 -3.60
N LEU A 50 -12.10 20.11 -3.00
CA LEU A 50 -11.24 19.02 -2.53
C LEU A 50 -11.04 19.18 -1.01
N PRO A 51 -12.02 18.76 -0.19
CA PRO A 51 -11.93 18.95 1.25
C PRO A 51 -10.80 18.11 1.85
N TRP A 52 -10.00 18.72 2.72
CA TRP A 52 -8.88 18.07 3.39
C TRP A 52 -9.27 16.82 4.20
N ASP A 53 -10.48 16.81 4.77
CA ASP A 53 -11.06 15.64 5.44
C ASP A 53 -11.18 14.42 4.52
N GLU A 54 -11.49 14.66 3.25
CA GLU A 54 -11.63 13.60 2.27
C GLU A 54 -10.30 13.04 1.79
N VAL A 55 -9.26 13.87 1.77
CA VAL A 55 -7.87 13.46 1.50
C VAL A 55 -7.37 12.60 2.66
N LEU A 56 -7.56 13.05 3.90
CA LEU A 56 -7.23 12.30 5.11
C LEU A 56 -7.96 10.96 5.18
N ARG A 57 -9.23 10.93 4.78
CA ARG A 57 -10.01 9.68 4.69
C ARG A 57 -9.43 8.73 3.65
N SER A 58 -9.04 9.24 2.49
CA SER A 58 -8.39 8.42 1.46
C SER A 58 -7.05 7.86 1.89
N ILE A 59 -6.23 8.66 2.57
CA ILE A 59 -4.95 8.18 3.11
C ILE A 59 -5.18 7.10 4.16
N LYS A 60 -6.20 7.23 5.02
CA LYS A 60 -6.58 6.17 5.98
C LYS A 60 -7.00 4.88 5.26
N ILE A 61 -7.84 4.97 4.24
CA ILE A 61 -8.30 3.82 3.47
C ILE A 61 -7.12 3.17 2.71
N GLY A 62 -6.25 3.99 2.12
CA GLY A 62 -5.04 3.57 1.45
C GLY A 62 -4.06 2.86 2.39
N GLY A 63 -3.87 3.38 3.60
CA GLY A 63 -3.03 2.76 4.62
C GLY A 63 -3.58 1.42 5.10
N ILE A 64 -4.88 1.34 5.39
CA ILE A 64 -5.52 0.08 5.84
C ILE A 64 -5.51 -0.95 4.70
N GLY A 65 -5.89 -0.55 3.48
CA GLY A 65 -5.90 -1.44 2.30
C GLY A 65 -4.50 -1.92 1.93
N GLY A 66 -3.51 -1.03 1.94
CA GLY A 66 -2.10 -1.37 1.72
C GLY A 66 -1.55 -2.30 2.79
N GLY A 67 -1.96 -2.12 4.05
CA GLY A 67 -1.59 -3.02 5.15
C GLY A 67 -2.17 -4.43 4.97
N VAL A 68 -3.45 -4.55 4.61
CA VAL A 68 -4.09 -5.85 4.36
C VAL A 68 -3.44 -6.56 3.17
N LEU A 69 -3.19 -5.86 2.07
CA LEU A 69 -2.51 -6.42 0.90
C LEU A 69 -1.06 -6.82 1.21
N GLY A 70 -0.34 -5.98 1.94
CA GLY A 70 1.02 -6.28 2.38
C GLY A 70 1.09 -7.52 3.28
N ILE A 71 0.17 -7.65 4.25
CA ILE A 71 0.05 -8.86 5.09
C ILE A 71 -0.27 -10.07 4.23
N GLY A 72 -1.18 -9.95 3.27
CA GLY A 72 -1.51 -11.00 2.31
C GLY A 72 -0.28 -11.49 1.54
N ILE A 73 0.55 -10.59 1.02
CA ILE A 73 1.79 -10.91 0.29
C ILE A 73 2.80 -11.63 1.21
N ILE A 74 2.95 -11.17 2.46
CA ILE A 74 3.83 -11.82 3.44
C ILE A 74 3.38 -13.25 3.72
N ILE A 75 2.07 -13.46 3.96
CA ILE A 75 1.50 -14.79 4.22
C ILE A 75 1.69 -15.70 3.01
N PHE A 76 1.45 -15.19 1.79
CA PHE A 76 1.63 -15.94 0.55
C PHE A 76 3.09 -16.40 0.37
N ARG A 77 4.03 -15.51 0.71
CA ARG A 77 5.46 -15.82 0.70
C ARG A 77 5.84 -16.84 1.78
N PHE A 78 5.23 -16.76 2.96
CA PHE A 78 5.45 -17.70 4.05
C PHE A 78 4.92 -19.10 3.73
N PHE A 79 3.78 -19.19 3.05
CA PHE A 79 3.22 -20.44 2.54
C PHE A 79 4.03 -21.06 1.41
N LYS A 80 5.06 -20.35 0.91
CA LYS A 80 6.02 -20.84 -0.10
C LYS A 80 5.31 -21.54 -1.25
N VAL A 81 4.21 -20.95 -1.72
CA VAL A 81 3.44 -21.44 -2.86
C VAL A 81 4.43 -21.50 -4.03
N LYS A 82 4.77 -22.72 -4.48
CA LYS A 82 5.70 -22.96 -5.59
C LYS A 82 5.22 -22.16 -6.81
N GLY A 83 5.88 -21.06 -7.13
CA GLY A 83 5.53 -20.25 -8.31
C GLY A 83 5.82 -18.75 -8.23
N PHE A 84 6.32 -18.23 -7.10
CA PHE A 84 6.80 -16.84 -6.97
C PHE A 84 8.28 -16.80 -6.59
#